data_AF-A0A1M6BCJ4-F1
#
_entry.id   AF-A0A1M6BCJ4-F1
#
_cell.length_a   1.000
_cell.length_b   1.000
_cell.length_c   1.000
_cell.angle_alpha   90.00
_cell.angle_beta   90.00
_cell.angle_gamma   90.00
#
_symmetry.space_group_name_H-M   'P 1'
#
loop_
_entity.id
_entity.type
_entity.pdbx_description
1 polymer ?
#
loop_
_entity_poly.entity_id
_entity_poly.type
_entity_poly.pdbx_seq_one_letter_code
_entity_poly.pdbx_strand_id
1 'polypeptide(L)'
;MSGEAGAGASSTYFRIFYSSGMTVSIAMPPNPEEDPHYIANYFKEADKPFEQKLEEVLPKLEGVMLHLIEDLNFPIVVFDPDADHFSGIILEDTDEFKPNPNEESEASNRFQNTNSCVGWISFNFMTPLFTKITLSLTVNKQIRRSQLNVIKAHFREHFC
;
A
#
# COMPACT_ATOMS: atom_id res chain seq x y z
N MET A 1 5.43 -20.74 -14.75
CA MET A 1 5.81 -19.60 -13.88
C MET A 1 4.51 -18.94 -13.42
N SER A 2 4.46 -18.41 -12.20
CA SER A 2 3.28 -17.75 -11.65
C SER A 2 3.55 -16.28 -11.34
N GLY A 3 2.56 -15.42 -11.53
CA GLY A 3 2.68 -13.99 -11.24
C GLY A 3 1.32 -13.34 -11.02
N GLU A 4 1.31 -12.10 -10.55
CA GLU A 4 0.11 -11.30 -10.33
C GLU A 4 0.21 -10.07 -11.23
N ALA A 5 -0.83 -9.84 -12.05
CA ALA A 5 -0.89 -8.65 -12.88
C ALA A 5 -1.19 -7.43 -12.01
N GLY A 6 -0.46 -6.33 -12.22
CA GLY A 6 -0.62 -5.12 -11.45
C GLY A 6 0.40 -4.03 -11.77
N ALA A 7 0.10 -2.82 -11.31
CA ALA A 7 0.92 -1.64 -11.51
C ALA A 7 1.27 -0.98 -10.18
N GLY A 8 2.49 -0.47 -10.09
CA GLY A 8 2.98 0.26 -8.92
C GLY A 8 3.27 1.72 -9.25
N ALA A 9 3.04 2.60 -8.29
CA ALA A 9 3.43 4.01 -8.38
C ALA A 9 3.92 4.53 -7.03
N SER A 10 4.73 5.57 -7.09
CA SER A 10 5.21 6.32 -5.94
C SER A 10 4.81 7.79 -6.10
N SER A 11 4.39 8.39 -5.00
CA SER A 11 4.11 9.82 -4.86
C SER A 11 4.97 10.38 -3.71
N THR A 12 4.86 11.66 -3.44
CA THR A 12 5.52 12.35 -2.32
C THR A 12 5.19 11.71 -0.97
N TYR A 13 3.97 11.22 -0.76
CA TYR A 13 3.50 10.77 0.56
C TYR A 13 3.24 9.27 0.67
N PHE A 14 3.27 8.53 -0.45
CA PHE A 14 2.94 7.12 -0.43
C PHE A 14 3.56 6.36 -1.60
N ARG A 15 3.63 5.03 -1.42
CA ARG A 15 3.78 4.07 -2.50
C ARG A 15 2.54 3.20 -2.57
N ILE A 16 2.02 2.98 -3.77
CA ILE A 16 0.84 2.16 -4.02
C ILE A 16 1.16 1.07 -5.04
N PHE A 17 0.57 -0.10 -4.84
CA PHE A 17 0.51 -1.16 -5.83
C PHE A 17 -0.94 -1.58 -6.02
N TYR A 18 -1.44 -1.49 -7.25
CA TYR A 18 -2.80 -1.82 -7.65
C TYR A 18 -2.78 -3.03 -8.59
N SER A 19 -3.46 -4.10 -8.22
CA SER A 19 -3.28 -5.40 -8.87
C SER A 19 -4.54 -6.26 -8.89
N SER A 20 -4.48 -7.38 -9.60
CA SER A 20 -5.59 -8.33 -9.70
C SER A 20 -5.94 -8.99 -8.36
N GLY A 21 -5.02 -9.00 -7.38
CA GLY A 21 -5.18 -9.77 -6.15
C GLY A 21 -5.09 -11.28 -6.35
N MET A 22 -4.84 -11.75 -7.57
CA MET A 22 -4.86 -13.15 -7.96
C MET A 22 -3.56 -13.53 -8.67
N THR A 23 -2.90 -14.57 -8.15
CA THR A 23 -1.76 -15.18 -8.82
C THR A 23 -2.25 -16.10 -9.93
N VAL A 24 -1.83 -15.85 -11.16
CA VAL A 24 -2.10 -16.70 -12.32
C VAL A 24 -0.88 -17.53 -12.67
N SER A 25 -1.11 -18.78 -13.07
CA SER A 25 -0.08 -19.67 -13.60
C SER A 25 -0.19 -19.71 -15.11
N ILE A 26 0.91 -19.38 -15.80
CA ILE A 26 0.96 -19.37 -17.26
C ILE A 26 1.62 -20.67 -17.72
N ALA A 27 0.90 -21.42 -18.55
CA ALA A 27 1.45 -22.58 -19.24
C ALA A 27 2.47 -22.12 -20.29
N MET A 28 3.60 -22.81 -20.37
CA MET A 28 4.58 -22.54 -21.42
C MET A 28 3.96 -22.80 -22.80
N PRO A 29 4.24 -21.96 -23.80
CA PRO A 29 3.84 -22.25 -25.17
C PRO A 29 4.54 -23.53 -25.65
N PRO A 30 3.94 -24.27 -26.61
CA PRO A 30 4.49 -25.53 -27.10
C PRO A 30 5.89 -25.39 -27.72
N ASN A 31 6.22 -24.22 -28.29
CA ASN A 31 7.54 -23.90 -28.85
C ASN A 31 8.18 -22.72 -28.10
N PRO A 32 8.81 -22.95 -26.92
CA PRO A 32 9.38 -21.89 -26.09
C PRO A 32 10.59 -21.19 -26.71
N GLU A 33 11.21 -21.77 -27.75
CA GLU A 33 12.32 -21.16 -28.50
C GLU A 33 11.85 -20.07 -29.47
N GLU A 34 10.58 -20.08 -29.88
CA GLU A 34 10.02 -19.09 -30.81
C GLU A 34 9.63 -17.77 -30.12
N ASP A 35 9.31 -17.82 -28.81
CA ASP A 35 9.08 -16.63 -27.98
C ASP A 35 9.65 -16.84 -26.56
N PRO A 36 10.97 -16.65 -26.38
CA PRO A 36 11.62 -16.82 -25.08
C PRO A 36 11.15 -15.79 -24.03
N HIS A 37 10.44 -14.74 -24.46
CA HIS A 37 9.91 -13.69 -23.59
C HIS A 37 8.39 -13.75 -23.42
N TYR A 38 7.73 -14.82 -23.86
CA TYR A 38 6.28 -14.98 -23.84
C TYR A 38 5.64 -14.62 -22.49
N ILE A 39 6.19 -15.11 -21.39
CA ILE A 39 5.67 -14.86 -20.04
C ILE A 39 5.80 -13.38 -19.67
N ALA A 40 6.93 -12.76 -19.98
CA ALA A 40 7.14 -11.34 -19.71
C ALA A 40 6.22 -10.46 -20.57
N ASN A 41 6.03 -10.82 -21.85
CA ASN A 41 5.11 -10.15 -22.75
C ASN A 41 3.65 -10.27 -22.28
N TYR A 42 3.25 -11.45 -21.80
CA TYR A 42 1.92 -11.65 -21.22
C TYR A 42 1.67 -10.71 -20.05
N PHE A 43 2.56 -10.65 -19.05
CA PHE A 43 2.37 -9.78 -17.89
C PHE A 43 2.43 -8.31 -18.28
N LYS A 44 3.34 -7.93 -19.19
CA LYS A 44 3.38 -6.56 -19.75
C LYS A 44 2.05 -6.13 -20.35
N GLU A 45 1.34 -7.02 -21.05
CA GLU A 45 0.01 -6.71 -21.59
C GLU A 45 -1.08 -6.76 -20.51
N ALA A 46 -0.99 -7.70 -19.57
CA ALA A 46 -1.94 -7.85 -18.47
C ALA A 46 -1.87 -6.71 -17.44
N ASP A 47 -0.73 -6.04 -17.31
CA ASP A 47 -0.50 -4.92 -16.39
C ASP A 47 -1.13 -3.61 -16.89
N LYS A 48 -1.28 -3.44 -18.22
CA LYS A 48 -1.75 -2.19 -18.85
C LYS A 48 -3.05 -1.63 -18.28
N PRO A 49 -4.12 -2.42 -18.03
CA PRO A 49 -5.35 -1.88 -17.46
C PRO A 49 -5.13 -1.31 -16.04
N PHE A 50 -4.21 -1.90 -15.27
CA PHE A 50 -3.86 -1.40 -13.93
C PHE A 50 -3.02 -0.14 -14.02
N GLU A 51 -2.06 -0.08 -14.96
CA GLU A 51 -1.26 1.12 -15.22
C GLU A 51 -2.15 2.30 -15.61
N GLN A 52 -3.05 2.11 -16.58
CA GLN A 52 -3.99 3.12 -17.05
C GLN A 52 -4.90 3.61 -15.93
N LYS A 53 -5.45 2.69 -15.12
CA LYS A 53 -6.30 3.09 -14.00
C LYS A 53 -5.51 3.85 -12.93
N LEU A 54 -4.28 3.43 -12.65
CA LEU A 54 -3.43 4.08 -11.67
C LEU A 54 -3.03 5.49 -12.13
N GLU A 55 -2.67 5.67 -13.39
CA GLU A 55 -2.41 6.98 -13.98
C GLU A 55 -3.62 7.92 -13.87
N GLU A 56 -4.84 7.41 -14.09
CA GLU A 56 -6.08 8.18 -13.96
C GLU A 56 -6.38 8.63 -12.52
N VAL A 57 -6.08 7.79 -11.53
CA VAL A 57 -6.47 8.04 -10.13
C VAL A 57 -5.40 8.72 -9.30
N LEU A 58 -4.12 8.59 -9.67
CA LEU A 58 -2.98 9.12 -8.90
C LEU A 58 -3.15 10.59 -8.51
N PRO A 59 -3.50 11.53 -9.41
CA PRO A 59 -3.69 12.93 -9.04
C PRO A 59 -4.80 13.13 -7.99
N LYS A 60 -5.86 12.30 -8.02
CA LYS A 60 -6.96 12.35 -7.04
C LYS A 60 -6.48 11.84 -5.68
N LEU A 61 -5.69 10.77 -5.67
CA LEU A 61 -5.10 10.20 -4.46
C LEU A 61 -4.13 11.17 -3.77
N GLU A 62 -3.37 11.96 -4.52
CA GLU A 62 -2.53 13.02 -3.94
C GLU A 62 -3.37 14.05 -3.19
N GLY A 63 -4.50 14.48 -3.76
CA GLY A 63 -5.46 15.35 -3.08
C GLY A 63 -6.04 14.71 -1.81
N VAL A 64 -6.39 13.42 -1.85
CA VAL A 64 -6.83 12.68 -0.66
C VAL A 64 -5.76 12.67 0.42
N MET A 65 -4.50 12.44 0.04
CA MET A 65 -3.40 12.40 1.01
C MET A 65 -3.16 13.75 1.68
N LEU A 66 -3.21 14.85 0.92
CA LEU A 66 -3.15 16.19 1.47
C LEU A 66 -4.31 16.46 2.43
N HIS A 67 -5.54 16.09 2.05
CA HIS A 67 -6.70 16.20 2.95
C HIS A 67 -6.51 15.42 4.26
N LEU A 68 -6.04 14.17 4.19
CA LEU A 68 -5.78 13.34 5.37
C LEU A 68 -4.72 13.97 6.30
N ILE A 69 -3.67 14.58 5.72
CA ILE A 69 -2.57 15.20 6.45
C ILE A 69 -2.99 16.55 7.04
N GLU A 70 -3.50 17.45 6.21
CA GLU A 70 -3.70 18.86 6.56
C GLU A 70 -5.02 19.08 7.33
N ASP A 71 -6.09 18.44 6.88
CA ASP A 71 -7.43 18.68 7.44
C ASP A 71 -7.74 17.70 8.59
N LEU A 72 -7.31 16.44 8.46
CA LEU A 72 -7.57 15.40 9.47
C LEU A 72 -6.37 15.12 10.39
N ASN A 73 -5.23 15.80 10.17
CA ASN A 73 -4.04 15.74 11.02
C ASN A 73 -3.51 14.31 11.23
N PHE A 74 -3.52 13.49 10.16
CA PHE A 74 -2.94 12.15 10.21
C PHE A 74 -1.41 12.26 10.31
N PRO A 75 -0.73 11.36 11.05
CA PRO A 75 0.71 11.45 11.31
C PRO A 75 1.57 11.01 10.11
N ILE A 76 1.11 11.25 8.88
CA ILE A 76 1.77 10.85 7.65
C ILE A 76 2.78 11.92 7.27
N VAL A 77 3.97 11.49 6.86
CA VAL A 77 5.05 12.37 6.38
C VAL A 77 5.44 12.00 4.96
N VAL A 78 6.39 12.74 4.38
CA VAL A 78 7.00 12.39 3.09
C VAL A 78 7.44 10.92 3.12
N PHE A 79 7.09 10.20 2.07
CA PHE A 79 7.40 8.78 1.95
C PHE A 79 8.90 8.58 1.90
N ASP A 80 9.40 7.81 2.86
CA ASP A 80 10.79 7.44 2.98
C ASP A 80 10.89 5.92 2.85
N PRO A 81 11.49 5.39 1.77
CA PRO A 81 11.64 3.96 1.57
C PRO A 81 12.66 3.32 2.53
N ASP A 82 13.46 4.11 3.23
CA ASP A 82 14.42 3.64 4.22
C ASP A 82 13.90 3.79 5.66
N ALA A 83 12.63 4.19 5.84
CA ALA A 83 11.99 4.29 7.14
C ALA A 83 11.94 2.95 7.88
N ASP A 84 12.06 3.01 9.21
CA ASP A 84 12.15 1.81 10.04
C ASP A 84 10.84 1.01 10.03
N HIS A 85 10.98 -0.32 9.98
CA HIS A 85 9.88 -1.25 10.26
C HIS A 85 10.01 -1.77 11.69
N PHE A 86 8.99 -1.55 12.53
CA PHE A 86 8.95 -2.08 13.89
C PHE A 86 7.52 -2.43 14.31
N SER A 87 7.41 -3.34 15.29
CA SER A 87 6.12 -3.72 15.89
C SER A 87 5.50 -2.54 16.63
N GLY A 88 4.18 -2.52 16.73
CA GLY A 88 3.44 -1.47 17.46
C GLY A 88 3.36 -0.10 16.77
N ILE A 89 3.86 0.08 15.53
CA ILE A 89 3.61 1.32 14.76
C ILE A 89 2.10 1.55 14.57
N ILE A 90 1.36 0.46 14.39
CA ILE A 90 -0.11 0.49 14.32
C ILE A 90 -0.65 0.19 15.72
N LEU A 91 -1.46 1.10 16.25
CA LEU A 91 -2.19 0.92 17.50
C LEU A 91 -3.53 0.25 17.21
N GLU A 92 -3.74 -0.94 17.77
CA GLU A 92 -4.95 -1.73 17.56
C GLU A 92 -6.08 -1.20 18.47
N ASP A 93 -6.90 -0.31 17.93
CA ASP A 93 -8.06 0.30 18.60
C ASP A 93 -9.41 -0.27 18.13
N THR A 94 -9.39 -1.43 17.46
CA THR A 94 -10.60 -2.13 17.00
C THR A 94 -10.72 -3.49 17.69
N ASP A 95 -11.95 -3.98 17.86
CA ASP A 95 -12.22 -5.29 18.48
C ASP A 95 -11.70 -6.48 17.67
N GLU A 96 -11.19 -6.22 16.46
CA GLU A 96 -10.66 -7.24 15.54
C GLU A 96 -9.32 -7.81 16.01
N PHE A 97 -8.59 -7.08 16.85
CA PHE A 97 -7.25 -7.46 17.31
C PHE A 97 -7.09 -7.24 18.81
N LYS A 98 -6.35 -8.15 19.45
CA LYS A 98 -5.93 -7.95 20.85
C LYS A 98 -4.61 -7.18 20.85
N PRO A 99 -4.55 -5.98 21.43
CA PRO A 99 -3.29 -5.22 21.50
C PRO A 99 -2.24 -6.02 22.28
N ASN A 100 -1.00 -6.00 21.81
CA ASN A 100 0.16 -6.51 22.55
C ASN A 100 0.79 -5.32 23.32
N PRO A 101 0.60 -5.23 24.66
CA PRO A 101 1.00 -4.04 25.41
C PRO A 101 2.51 -3.76 25.38
N ASN A 102 3.33 -4.81 25.21
CA ASN A 102 4.78 -4.67 25.17
C ASN A 102 5.25 -4.00 23.86
N GLU A 103 4.61 -4.32 22.74
CA GLU A 103 4.94 -3.75 21.42
C GLU A 103 4.49 -2.28 21.33
N GLU A 104 3.33 -1.94 21.89
CA GLU A 104 2.84 -0.56 21.92
C GLU A 104 3.75 0.35 22.75
N SER A 105 4.26 -0.14 23.88
CA SER A 105 5.20 0.61 24.72
C SER A 105 6.55 0.81 24.01
N GLU A 106 7.07 -0.20 23.31
CA GLU A 106 8.31 -0.08 22.53
C GLU A 106 8.18 0.96 21.41
N ALA A 107 7.10 0.90 20.64
CA ALA A 107 6.83 1.85 19.56
C ALA A 107 6.66 3.28 20.09
N SER A 108 5.91 3.45 21.18
CA SER A 108 5.74 4.74 21.85
C SER A 108 7.10 5.32 22.26
N ASN A 109 7.96 4.50 22.87
CA ASN A 109 9.30 4.90 23.29
C ASN A 109 10.18 5.30 22.10
N ARG A 110 10.11 4.59 20.97
CA ARG A 110 10.87 4.94 19.75
C ARG A 110 10.45 6.30 19.21
N PHE A 111 9.15 6.54 19.04
CA PHE A 111 8.67 7.82 18.53
C PHE A 111 8.92 8.99 19.49
N GLN A 112 8.93 8.76 20.81
CA GLN A 112 9.17 9.81 21.80
C GLN A 112 10.65 10.15 22.02
N ASN A 113 11.55 9.16 21.94
CA ASN A 113 12.96 9.34 22.28
C ASN A 113 13.87 9.67 21.09
N THR A 114 13.35 9.58 19.87
CA THR A 114 14.12 9.87 18.65
C THR A 114 13.44 11.00 17.87
N ASN A 115 14.06 12.18 17.87
CA ASN A 115 13.54 13.39 17.20
C ASN A 115 13.33 13.23 15.67
N SER A 116 13.84 12.14 15.09
CA SER A 116 13.74 11.81 13.66
C SER A 116 13.14 10.42 13.41
N CYS A 117 12.47 9.81 14.40
CA CYS A 117 11.88 8.48 14.19
C CYS A 117 10.74 8.57 13.16
N VAL A 118 10.88 7.81 12.07
CA VAL A 118 9.84 7.58 11.09
C VAL A 118 9.62 6.08 10.95
N GLY A 119 8.36 5.67 10.89
CA GLY A 119 7.95 4.28 10.75
C GLY A 119 7.34 4.03 9.39
N TRP A 120 7.72 2.93 8.75
CA TRP A 120 7.03 2.43 7.55
C TRP A 120 5.82 1.61 7.97
N ILE A 121 4.66 1.91 7.37
CA ILE A 121 3.48 1.04 7.40
C ILE A 121 3.11 0.57 5.99
N SER A 122 2.75 -0.72 5.85
CA SER A 122 2.19 -1.27 4.63
C SER A 122 0.94 -2.07 4.96
N PHE A 123 -0.15 -1.79 4.25
CA PHE A 123 -1.41 -2.49 4.43
C PHE A 123 -2.12 -2.71 3.10
N ASN A 124 -2.87 -3.79 3.03
CA ASN A 124 -3.62 -4.17 1.84
C ASN A 124 -5.13 -4.09 2.08
N PHE A 125 -5.88 -3.91 0.99
CA PHE A 125 -7.33 -3.96 0.99
C PHE A 125 -7.85 -4.23 -0.43
N MET A 126 -9.01 -4.88 -0.51
CA MET A 126 -9.69 -5.15 -1.78
C MET A 126 -10.58 -3.98 -2.17
N THR A 127 -10.69 -3.69 -3.47
CA THR A 127 -11.73 -2.83 -4.05
C THR A 127 -13.04 -3.61 -4.20
N PRO A 128 -14.17 -2.94 -4.51
CA PRO A 128 -15.42 -3.62 -4.85
C PRO A 128 -15.33 -4.51 -6.09
N LEU A 129 -14.38 -4.24 -6.99
CA LEU A 129 -14.13 -5.04 -8.21
C LEU A 129 -13.18 -6.21 -7.96
N PHE A 130 -12.93 -6.58 -6.70
CA PHE A 130 -12.02 -7.65 -6.29
C PHE A 130 -10.57 -7.47 -6.77
N THR A 131 -10.17 -6.25 -7.09
CA THR A 131 -8.76 -5.89 -7.27
C THR A 131 -8.14 -5.54 -5.93
N LYS A 132 -6.83 -5.75 -5.78
CA LYS A 132 -6.08 -5.53 -4.55
C LYS A 132 -5.32 -4.21 -4.62
N ILE A 133 -5.37 -3.44 -3.54
CA ILE A 133 -4.50 -2.29 -3.31
C ILE A 133 -3.56 -2.64 -2.16
N THR A 134 -2.28 -2.42 -2.37
CA THR A 134 -1.26 -2.39 -1.31
C THR A 134 -0.76 -0.96 -1.17
N LEU A 135 -1.01 -0.34 -0.03
CA LEU A 135 -0.61 1.04 0.25
C LEU A 135 0.50 1.04 1.30
N SER A 136 1.58 1.74 1.02
CA SER A 136 2.72 1.96 1.89
C SER A 136 2.87 3.43 2.21
N LEU A 137 3.00 3.76 3.50
CA LEU A 137 3.09 5.12 4.02
C LEU A 137 4.25 5.21 5.02
N THR A 138 4.74 6.43 5.22
CA THR A 138 5.67 6.74 6.29
C THR A 138 4.97 7.62 7.33
N VAL A 139 5.11 7.27 8.61
CA VAL A 139 4.48 7.99 9.72
C VAL A 139 5.50 8.44 10.76
N ASN A 140 5.26 9.57 11.40
CA ASN A 140 6.15 10.11 12.46
C ASN A 140 5.63 9.85 13.89
N LYS A 141 4.50 9.16 14.01
CA LYS A 141 3.87 8.71 15.26
C LYS A 141 3.11 7.43 14.98
N GLN A 142 2.68 6.76 16.06
CA GLN A 142 1.76 5.64 15.92
C GLN A 142 0.47 6.08 15.23
N ILE A 143 -0.06 5.21 14.37
CA ILE A 143 -1.33 5.39 13.69
C ILE A 143 -2.34 4.38 14.19
N ARG A 144 -3.60 4.78 14.39
CA ARG A 144 -4.64 3.87 14.85
C ARG A 144 -5.16 2.99 13.73
N ARG A 145 -5.57 1.75 14.04
CA ARG A 145 -6.22 0.85 13.09
C ARG A 145 -7.48 1.46 12.49
N SER A 146 -8.28 2.16 13.29
CA SER A 146 -9.46 2.92 12.85
C SER A 146 -9.11 4.01 11.82
N GLN A 147 -8.00 4.72 12.01
CA GLN A 147 -7.51 5.71 11.05
C GLN A 147 -7.10 5.05 9.72
N LEU A 148 -6.44 3.89 9.75
CA LEU A 148 -6.15 3.15 8.52
C LEU A 148 -7.43 2.77 7.77
N ASN A 149 -8.51 2.46 8.47
CA ASN A 149 -9.80 2.18 7.85
C ASN A 149 -10.40 3.41 7.16
N VAL A 150 -10.18 4.62 7.70
CA VAL A 150 -10.55 5.88 7.04
C VAL A 150 -9.74 6.07 5.75
N ILE A 151 -8.42 5.85 5.78
CA ILE A 151 -7.57 5.92 4.56
C ILE A 151 -8.09 4.93 3.50
N LYS A 152 -8.36 3.69 3.90
CA LYS A 152 -8.89 2.66 3.00
C LYS A 152 -10.20 3.10 2.35
N ALA A 153 -11.11 3.72 3.12
CA ALA A 153 -12.39 4.19 2.61
C ALA A 153 -12.19 5.26 1.52
N HIS A 154 -11.41 6.30 1.79
CA HIS A 154 -11.12 7.35 0.80
C HIS A 154 -10.42 6.83 -0.44
N PHE A 155 -9.43 5.94 -0.30
CA PHE A 155 -8.75 5.37 -1.46
C PHE A 155 -9.70 4.53 -2.30
N ARG A 156 -10.54 3.69 -1.68
CA ARG A 156 -11.48 2.82 -2.38
C ARG A 156 -12.42 3.59 -3.31
N GLU A 157 -12.90 4.76 -2.89
CA GLU A 157 -13.82 5.60 -3.68
C GLU A 157 -13.29 5.95 -5.08
N HIS A 158 -11.96 5.99 -5.26
CA HIS A 158 -11.34 6.33 -6.55
C HIS A 158 -11.07 5.11 -7.46
N PHE A 159 -11.13 3.90 -6.91
CA PHE A 159 -10.94 2.65 -7.66
C PHE A 159 -12.26 1.90 -7.93
N CYS A 160 -13.40 2.50 -7.60
CA CYS A 160 -14.74 2.04 -7.98
C CYS A 160 -15.05 2.31 -9.45
#